data_AF-A0A8U0M0T7-F1
#
_entry.id   AF-A0A8U0M0T7-F1
#
_cell.length_a   1.000
_cell.length_b   1.000
_cell.length_c   1.000
_cell.angle_alpha   90.00
_cell.angle_beta   90.00
_cell.angle_gamma   90.00
#
_symmetry.space_group_name_H-M   'P 1'
#
loop_
_entity.id
_entity.type
_entity.pdbx_description
1 polymer ?
#
loop_
_entity_poly.entity_id
_entity_poly.type
_entity_poly.pdbx_seq_one_letter_code
_entity_poly.pdbx_strand_id
1 'polypeptide(L)'
;MKRIYLALLVVVAVMSGCDTNAVYKEYTDIDEGKWFVKDAPSFTFEIKDTTIAYNIYYNLRNSLSYDYYNLYLTRYLRDESGKELESRLDELILMDPKTGKPTGEGIGDLFDHKFLMKRNYRFPKAGKYTMQIKQYMRQDPLLHVESVGITVEKAASAN
;
A
#
# COMPACT_ATOMS: atom_id res chain seq x y z
N MET A 1 -46.74 -16.26 8.32
CA MET A 1 -46.07 -15.06 7.79
C MET A 1 -45.08 -14.38 8.75
N LYS A 2 -45.20 -14.49 10.09
CA LYS A 2 -44.23 -13.87 11.04
C LYS A 2 -42.84 -14.53 11.17
N ARG A 3 -42.67 -15.79 10.71
CA ARG A 3 -41.40 -16.55 10.85
C ARG A 3 -40.34 -16.22 9.78
N ILE A 4 -40.76 -15.69 8.62
CA ILE A 4 -39.87 -15.34 7.51
C ILE A 4 -39.13 -14.02 7.78
N TYR A 5 -39.77 -13.07 8.47
CA TYR A 5 -39.15 -11.80 8.85
C TYR A 5 -38.04 -11.94 9.90
N LEU A 6 -38.09 -12.99 10.74
CA LEU A 6 -37.00 -13.28 11.69
C LEU A 6 -35.74 -13.79 10.99
N ALA A 7 -35.90 -14.51 9.86
CA ALA A 7 -34.76 -15.02 9.10
C ALA A 7 -34.05 -13.91 8.30
N LEU A 8 -34.79 -12.90 7.84
CA LEU A 8 -34.22 -11.76 7.09
C LEU A 8 -33.40 -10.81 7.98
N LEU A 9 -33.69 -10.76 9.28
CA LEU A 9 -33.02 -9.86 10.24
C LEU A 9 -31.67 -10.42 10.75
N VAL A 10 -31.43 -11.73 10.60
CA VAL A 10 -30.19 -12.41 11.02
C VAL A 10 -29.10 -12.34 9.93
N VAL A 11 -29.47 -12.17 8.67
CA VAL A 11 -28.51 -12.13 7.54
C VAL A 11 -27.79 -10.77 7.43
N VAL A 12 -28.29 -9.71 8.08
CA VAL A 12 -27.69 -8.37 8.02
C VAL A 12 -26.57 -8.15 9.06
N ALA A 13 -26.29 -9.13 9.93
CA ALA A 13 -25.43 -8.94 11.10
C ALA A 13 -23.94 -9.29 10.94
N VAL A 14 -23.43 -9.67 9.76
CA VAL A 14 -22.02 -10.13 9.66
C VAL A 14 -21.31 -9.53 8.46
N MET A 15 -21.05 -8.21 8.46
CA MET A 15 -19.98 -7.62 7.65
C MET A 15 -19.35 -6.40 8.36
N SER A 16 -18.89 -6.58 9.61
CA SER A 16 -17.96 -5.65 10.26
C SER A 16 -16.53 -6.20 10.15
N GLY A 17 -16.04 -6.34 8.92
CA GLY A 17 -14.62 -6.58 8.64
C GLY A 17 -13.86 -5.27 8.61
N CYS A 18 -13.84 -4.53 9.73
CA CYS A 18 -12.89 -3.42 9.85
C CYS A 18 -11.54 -4.06 10.16
N ASP A 19 -10.56 -3.90 9.25
CA ASP A 19 -9.20 -4.40 9.42
C ASP A 19 -8.58 -3.68 10.63
N THR A 20 -8.74 -4.24 11.83
CA THR A 20 -8.59 -3.52 13.12
C THR A 20 -7.17 -3.06 13.42
N ASN A 21 -6.19 -3.49 12.63
CA ASN A 21 -4.77 -3.25 12.86
C ASN A 21 -4.20 -2.10 12.02
N ALA A 22 -4.84 -1.72 10.92
CA ALA A 22 -4.40 -0.63 10.07
C ALA A 22 -4.71 0.72 10.72
N VAL A 23 -3.67 1.53 10.99
CA VAL A 23 -3.82 2.91 11.47
C VAL A 23 -3.90 3.92 10.33
N TYR A 24 -3.47 3.52 9.13
CA TYR A 24 -3.58 4.31 7.92
C TYR A 24 -3.59 3.40 6.70
N LYS A 25 -4.44 3.71 5.73
CA LYS A 25 -4.52 3.02 4.43
C LYS A 25 -5.05 4.01 3.40
N GLU A 26 -4.24 4.33 2.41
CA GLU A 26 -4.61 5.27 1.35
C GLU A 26 -3.97 4.84 0.03
N TYR A 27 -4.66 5.18 -1.06
CA TYR A 27 -4.25 4.94 -2.44
C TYR A 27 -4.42 6.25 -3.21
N THR A 28 -3.51 6.46 -4.15
CA THR A 28 -3.60 7.49 -5.17
C THR A 28 -3.71 6.78 -6.51
N ASP A 29 -4.80 7.04 -7.21
CA ASP A 29 -4.99 6.57 -8.58
C ASP A 29 -4.02 7.29 -9.52
N ILE A 30 -3.46 6.55 -10.46
CA ILE A 30 -2.57 7.07 -11.49
C ILE A 30 -3.39 7.31 -12.75
N ASP A 31 -3.37 8.55 -13.23
CA ASP A 31 -4.17 8.97 -14.38
C ASP A 31 -3.81 8.16 -15.63
N GLU A 32 -4.84 7.57 -16.26
CA GLU A 32 -4.73 6.68 -17.43
C GLU A 32 -3.70 5.55 -17.30
N GLY A 33 -3.33 5.15 -16.08
CA GLY A 33 -2.28 4.16 -15.84
C GLY A 33 -0.86 4.64 -16.20
N LYS A 34 -0.64 5.95 -16.34
CA LYS A 34 0.62 6.57 -16.79
C LYS A 34 1.32 7.24 -15.62
N TRP A 35 2.19 6.50 -14.94
CA TRP A 35 2.92 7.03 -13.79
C TRP A 35 4.17 7.80 -14.23
N PHE A 36 4.09 9.13 -14.26
CA PHE A 36 5.25 9.95 -14.59
C PHE A 36 6.24 10.03 -13.43
N VAL A 37 7.52 10.18 -13.74
CA VAL A 37 8.58 10.37 -12.72
C VAL A 37 8.33 11.62 -11.86
N LYS A 38 7.72 12.66 -12.42
CA LYS A 38 7.36 13.89 -11.69
C LYS A 38 6.23 13.66 -10.67
N ASP A 39 5.40 12.64 -10.89
CA ASP A 39 4.26 12.35 -10.03
C ASP A 39 4.77 11.53 -8.84
N ALA A 40 4.85 12.20 -7.69
CA ALA A 40 5.38 11.61 -6.46
C ALA A 40 4.33 11.63 -5.35
N PRO A 41 3.35 10.69 -5.38
CA PRO A 41 2.29 10.57 -4.39
C PRO A 41 2.85 10.62 -2.96
N SER A 42 2.18 11.40 -2.12
CA SER A 42 2.60 11.67 -0.74
C SER A 42 1.46 11.37 0.22
N PHE A 43 1.76 10.53 1.20
CA PHE A 43 0.81 9.96 2.13
C PHE A 43 1.15 10.42 3.53
N THR A 44 0.25 11.17 4.18
CA THR A 44 0.50 11.73 5.51
C THR A 44 -0.36 11.04 6.55
N PHE A 45 0.30 10.48 7.57
CA PHE A 45 -0.34 9.70 8.62
C PHE A 45 0.15 10.13 10.01
N GLU A 46 -0.68 9.90 11.02
CA GLU A 46 -0.40 10.30 12.40
C GLU A 46 -0.06 9.08 13.27
N ILE A 47 1.05 9.15 13.99
CA ILE A 47 1.45 8.14 14.96
C ILE A 47 1.21 8.68 16.37
N LYS A 48 0.35 7.98 17.13
CA LYS A 48 -0.04 8.35 18.49
C LYS A 48 0.72 7.59 19.57
N ASP A 49 1.09 6.34 19.30
CA ASP A 49 1.74 5.45 20.26
C ASP A 49 3.11 5.01 19.73
N THR A 50 4.18 5.55 20.32
CA THR A 50 5.57 5.18 19.95
C THR A 50 6.10 3.98 20.74
N THR A 51 5.33 3.47 21.70
CA THR A 51 5.72 2.32 22.53
C THR A 51 5.53 0.98 21.82
N ILE A 52 4.82 0.98 20.68
CA ILE A 52 4.62 -0.18 19.82
C ILE A 52 5.39 -0.04 18.50
N ALA A 53 5.53 -1.17 17.81
CA ALA A 53 6.12 -1.21 16.48
C ALA A 53 5.03 -1.23 15.41
N TYR A 54 5.37 -0.82 14.19
CA TYR A 54 4.47 -0.74 13.06
C TYR A 54 5.06 -1.44 11.83
N ASN A 55 4.21 -2.09 11.05
CA ASN A 55 4.55 -2.56 9.72
C ASN A 55 4.05 -1.54 8.70
N ILE A 56 4.91 -1.15 7.78
CA ILE A 56 4.58 -0.25 6.67
C ILE A 56 4.63 -1.08 5.40
N TYR A 57 3.63 -0.94 4.53
CA TYR A 57 3.52 -1.64 3.26
C TYR A 57 3.37 -0.65 2.11
N TYR A 58 3.93 -1.01 0.96
CA TYR A 58 3.47 -0.51 -0.32
C TYR A 58 2.19 -1.23 -0.69
N ASN A 59 1.23 -0.50 -1.22
CA ASN A 59 0.16 -1.08 -2.01
C ASN A 59 0.31 -0.61 -3.45
N LEU A 60 0.25 -1.54 -4.39
CA LEU A 60 0.39 -1.24 -5.80
C LEU A 60 -0.68 -2.00 -6.57
N ARG A 61 -1.34 -1.32 -7.50
CA ARG A 61 -2.20 -1.98 -8.48
C ARG A 61 -1.62 -1.76 -9.88
N ASN A 62 -1.44 -2.83 -10.62
CA ASN A 62 -1.07 -2.78 -12.03
C ASN A 62 -1.99 -3.66 -12.86
N SER A 63 -2.04 -3.38 -14.16
CA SER A 63 -2.73 -4.26 -15.09
C SER A 63 -1.81 -5.39 -15.60
N LEU A 64 -2.39 -6.42 -16.22
CA LEU A 64 -1.68 -7.53 -16.85
C LEU A 64 -0.77 -7.06 -18.00
N SER A 65 -1.10 -5.91 -18.60
CA SER A 65 -0.32 -5.28 -19.68
C SER A 65 0.96 -4.61 -19.17
N TYR A 66 1.25 -4.63 -17.86
CA TYR A 66 2.50 -4.10 -17.34
C TYR A 66 3.70 -4.88 -17.88
N ASP A 67 4.63 -4.19 -18.53
CA ASP A 67 5.67 -4.81 -19.37
C ASP A 67 6.84 -5.45 -18.58
N TYR A 68 6.94 -5.19 -17.28
CA TYR A 68 8.11 -5.58 -16.47
C TYR A 68 7.72 -6.54 -15.36
N TYR A 69 8.58 -7.51 -15.05
CA TYR A 69 8.34 -8.37 -13.90
C TYR A 69 8.59 -7.66 -12.55
N ASN A 70 9.32 -6.55 -12.58
CA ASN A 70 9.70 -5.78 -11.40
C ASN A 70 9.44 -4.27 -11.57
N LEU A 71 9.41 -3.58 -10.44
CA LEU A 71 9.27 -2.14 -10.32
C LEU A 71 10.31 -1.61 -9.32
N TYR A 72 11.18 -0.71 -9.79
CA TYR A 72 12.04 0.09 -8.91
C TYR A 72 11.34 1.38 -8.52
N LEU A 73 11.37 1.70 -7.23
CA LEU A 73 10.84 2.95 -6.70
C LEU A 73 11.65 3.45 -5.52
N THR A 74 11.63 4.76 -5.30
CA THR A 74 12.27 5.39 -4.15
C THR A 74 11.20 5.87 -3.19
N ARG A 75 11.37 5.54 -1.91
CA ARG A 75 10.54 6.06 -0.83
C ARG A 75 11.30 7.08 0.01
N TYR A 76 10.58 8.06 0.52
CA TYR A 76 11.09 9.09 1.42
C TYR A 76 10.16 9.19 2.62
N LEU A 77 10.71 8.97 3.82
CA LEU A 77 9.99 9.14 5.08
C LEU A 77 10.45 10.45 5.74
N ARG A 78 9.51 11.35 5.99
CA ARG A 78 9.75 12.64 6.66
C ARG A 78 8.94 12.75 7.95
N ASP A 79 9.50 13.41 8.96
CA ASP A 79 8.76 13.81 10.15
C ASP A 79 7.92 15.08 9.92
N GLU A 80 7.17 15.49 10.92
CA GLU A 80 6.30 16.68 10.90
C GLU A 80 7.05 18.00 10.62
N SER A 81 8.36 18.06 10.90
CA SER A 81 9.19 19.22 10.57
C SER A 81 9.69 19.23 9.11
N GLY A 82 9.36 18.18 8.35
CA GLY A 82 9.86 17.97 6.99
C GLY A 82 11.27 17.38 6.95
N LYS A 83 11.86 17.01 8.10
CA LYS A 83 13.18 16.37 8.14
C LYS A 83 13.06 14.96 7.58
N GLU A 84 13.91 14.65 6.62
CA GLU A 84 14.04 13.31 6.07
C GLU A 84 14.69 12.37 7.10
N LEU A 85 13.95 11.33 7.46
CA LEU A 85 14.41 10.28 8.37
C LEU A 85 15.02 9.12 7.59
N GLU A 86 14.52 8.86 6.39
CA GLU A 86 14.97 7.77 5.54
C GLU A 86 14.63 8.03 4.08
N SER A 87 15.56 7.68 3.20
CA SER A 87 15.36 7.56 1.76
C SER A 87 15.95 6.25 1.28
N ARG A 88 15.18 5.49 0.48
CA ARG A 88 15.61 4.17 0.01
C ARG A 88 15.01 3.84 -1.35
N LEU A 89 15.85 3.28 -2.23
CA LEU A 89 15.43 2.59 -3.44
C LEU A 89 15.06 1.14 -3.09
N ASP A 90 13.83 0.75 -3.40
CA ASP A 90 13.32 -0.60 -3.22
C ASP A 90 12.95 -1.19 -4.61
N GLU A 91 13.04 -2.52 -4.71
CA GLU A 91 12.60 -3.30 -5.87
C GLU A 91 11.39 -4.14 -5.47
N LEU A 92 10.31 -4.04 -6.24
CA LEU A 92 9.09 -4.82 -6.05
C LEU A 92 8.97 -5.84 -7.19
N ILE A 93 8.74 -7.11 -6.86
CA ILE A 93 8.57 -8.19 -7.84
C ILE A 93 7.07 -8.43 -8.07
N LEU A 94 6.55 -7.91 -9.18
CA LEU A 94 5.13 -7.94 -9.53
C LEU A 94 4.74 -9.21 -10.29
N MET A 95 5.69 -9.81 -11.02
CA MET A 95 5.47 -11.05 -11.77
C MET A 95 6.65 -12.00 -11.60
N ASP A 96 6.41 -13.29 -11.81
CA ASP A 96 7.46 -14.29 -11.89
C ASP A 96 8.35 -14.03 -13.12
N PRO A 97 9.68 -13.87 -12.97
CA PRO A 97 10.57 -13.47 -14.06
C PRO A 97 10.68 -14.46 -15.22
N LYS A 98 10.27 -15.73 -15.01
CA LYS A 98 10.40 -16.80 -16.02
C LYS A 98 9.08 -17.05 -16.75
N THR A 99 7.99 -17.04 -16.01
CA THR A 99 6.66 -17.42 -16.49
C THR A 99 5.77 -16.21 -16.78
N GLY A 100 6.12 -15.02 -16.30
CA GLY A 100 5.28 -13.83 -16.38
C GLY A 100 4.03 -13.91 -15.51
N LYS A 101 3.89 -14.93 -14.64
CA LYS A 101 2.72 -15.08 -13.79
C LYS A 101 2.71 -13.98 -12.72
N PRO A 102 1.61 -13.21 -12.55
CA PRO A 102 1.50 -12.20 -11.51
C PRO A 102 1.59 -12.78 -10.09
N THR A 103 2.23 -12.04 -9.18
CA THR A 103 2.42 -12.43 -7.76
C THR A 103 1.36 -11.87 -6.82
N GLY A 104 0.48 -10.99 -7.32
CA GLY A 104 -0.60 -10.32 -6.59
C GLY A 104 -1.95 -11.05 -6.67
N GLU A 105 -2.92 -10.55 -5.94
CA GLU A 105 -4.30 -11.01 -5.99
C GLU A 105 -5.09 -10.16 -6.98
N GLY A 106 -5.94 -10.77 -7.80
CA GLY A 106 -6.59 -10.04 -8.87
C GLY A 106 -7.68 -10.84 -9.58
N ILE A 107 -8.59 -10.13 -10.25
CA ILE A 107 -9.61 -10.71 -11.13
C ILE A 107 -9.52 -10.01 -12.48
N GLY A 108 -9.49 -10.79 -13.55
CA GLY A 108 -9.32 -10.26 -14.91
C GLY A 108 -7.92 -9.69 -15.10
N ASP A 109 -7.85 -8.44 -15.54
CA ASP A 109 -6.59 -7.81 -15.96
C ASP A 109 -5.94 -6.97 -14.87
N LEU A 110 -6.47 -6.92 -13.65
CA LEU A 110 -5.96 -6.07 -12.55
C LEU A 110 -5.40 -6.92 -11.41
N PHE A 111 -4.21 -6.54 -10.93
CA PHE A 111 -3.51 -7.22 -9.84
C PHE A 111 -3.16 -6.23 -8.73
N ASP A 112 -3.61 -6.55 -7.52
CA ASP A 112 -3.29 -5.86 -6.28
C ASP A 112 -2.11 -6.53 -5.59
N HIS A 113 -1.13 -5.72 -5.21
CA HIS A 113 0.06 -6.15 -4.49
C HIS A 113 0.20 -5.42 -3.17
N LYS A 114 0.61 -6.17 -2.14
CA LYS A 114 0.97 -5.64 -0.82
C LYS A 114 2.39 -6.06 -0.47
N PHE A 115 3.35 -5.13 -0.55
CA PHE A 115 4.76 -5.40 -0.28
C PHE A 115 5.18 -4.80 1.05
N LEU A 116 5.85 -5.57 1.91
CA LEU A 116 6.36 -5.07 3.17
C LEU A 116 7.52 -4.10 2.92
N MET A 117 7.28 -2.82 3.20
CA MET A 117 8.25 -1.73 3.09
C MET A 117 9.17 -1.68 4.31
N LYS A 118 8.59 -1.74 5.50
CA LYS A 118 9.33 -1.63 6.77
C LYS A 118 8.68 -2.52 7.82
N ARG A 119 9.44 -3.48 8.34
CA ARG A 119 8.99 -4.42 9.37
C ARG A 119 9.27 -3.86 10.77
N ASN A 120 8.31 -3.98 11.68
CA ASN A 120 8.48 -3.67 13.10
C ASN A 120 9.15 -2.32 13.39
N TYR A 121 8.81 -1.30 12.60
CA TYR A 121 9.38 0.03 12.75
C TYR A 121 8.82 0.75 13.97
N ARG A 122 9.70 1.30 14.81
CA ARG A 122 9.32 2.13 15.95
C ARG A 122 9.57 3.59 15.59
N PHE A 123 8.50 4.37 15.56
CA PHE A 123 8.59 5.79 15.30
C PHE A 123 9.26 6.50 16.49
N PRO A 124 10.19 7.43 16.24
CA PRO A 124 10.97 8.06 17.30
C PRO A 124 10.12 9.00 18.18
N LYS A 125 9.06 9.59 17.62
CA LYS A 125 8.16 10.54 18.31
C LYS A 125 6.72 10.39 17.83
N ALA A 126 5.76 10.71 18.69
CA ALA A 126 4.38 10.87 18.26
C ALA A 126 4.26 12.12 17.39
N GLY A 127 3.37 12.09 16.40
CA GLY A 127 3.19 13.18 15.45
C GLY A 127 2.90 12.71 14.04
N LYS A 128 2.89 13.66 13.11
CA LYS A 128 2.64 13.39 11.69
C LYS A 128 3.92 12.95 10.99
N TYR A 129 3.77 12.03 10.06
CA TYR A 129 4.82 11.58 9.16
C TYR A 129 4.28 11.58 7.74
N THR A 130 5.15 11.87 6.78
CA THR A 130 4.82 11.83 5.37
C THR A 130 5.70 10.81 4.68
N MET A 131 5.07 9.84 4.01
CA MET A 131 5.73 8.92 3.10
C MET A 131 5.48 9.38 1.67
N GLN A 132 6.55 9.69 0.94
CA GLN A 132 6.48 10.01 -0.47
C GLN A 132 7.06 8.85 -1.27
N ILE A 133 6.39 8.46 -2.35
CA ILE A 133 6.82 7.39 -3.26
C ILE A 133 7.03 7.98 -4.64
N LYS A 134 8.15 7.63 -5.27
CA LYS A 134 8.50 8.06 -6.61
C LYS A 134 8.98 6.86 -7.43
N GLN A 135 8.45 6.67 -8.64
CA GLN A 135 8.95 5.62 -9.52
C GLN A 135 10.39 5.92 -9.96
N TYR A 136 11.19 4.85 -10.09
CA TYR A 136 12.61 4.92 -10.46
C TYR A 136 12.91 4.00 -11.66
N MET A 137 11.95 3.89 -12.58
CA MET A 137 12.13 3.18 -13.84
C MET A 137 12.72 4.09 -14.90
N ARG A 138 13.34 3.50 -15.93
CA ARG A 138 13.88 4.27 -17.07
C ARG A 138 12.78 4.85 -17.96
N GLN A 139 11.60 4.23 -17.97
CA GLN A 139 10.47 4.62 -18.80
C GLN A 139 9.66 5.72 -18.11
N ASP A 140 9.36 6.80 -18.84
CA ASP A 140 8.57 7.94 -18.36
C ASP A 140 7.58 8.38 -19.46
N PRO A 141 6.25 8.22 -19.29
CA PRO A 141 5.61 7.62 -18.12
C PRO A 141 5.79 6.10 -18.07
N LEU A 142 5.84 5.56 -16.85
CA LEU A 142 5.71 4.13 -16.65
C LEU A 142 4.23 3.74 -16.84
N LEU A 143 3.97 2.89 -17.83
CA LEU A 143 2.60 2.52 -18.23
C LEU A 143 2.02 1.41 -17.34
N HIS A 144 0.70 1.29 -17.36
CA HIS A 144 -0.06 0.18 -16.78
C HIS A 144 0.06 0.04 -15.25
N VAL A 145 0.40 1.12 -14.57
CA VAL A 145 0.32 1.23 -13.11
C VAL A 145 -0.94 2.01 -12.78
N GLU A 146 -1.92 1.37 -12.15
CA GLU A 146 -3.26 1.93 -11.94
C GLU A 146 -3.36 2.72 -10.64
N SER A 147 -2.71 2.26 -9.57
CA SER A 147 -2.67 3.01 -8.31
C SER A 147 -1.46 2.67 -7.45
N VAL A 148 -1.07 3.64 -6.63
CA VAL A 148 0.03 3.53 -5.67
C VAL A 148 -0.49 3.96 -4.31
N GLY A 149 -0.17 3.23 -3.27
CA GLY A 149 -0.65 3.50 -1.92
C GLY A 149 0.29 3.00 -0.85
N ILE A 150 -0.08 3.28 0.40
CA ILE A 150 0.57 2.71 1.56
C ILE A 150 -0.44 2.19 2.58
N THR A 151 -0.01 1.23 3.38
CA THR A 151 -0.71 0.85 4.62
C THR A 151 0.28 0.89 5.77
N VAL A 152 -0.14 1.48 6.88
CA VAL A 152 0.57 1.46 8.16
C VAL A 152 -0.28 0.67 9.13
N GLU A 153 0.28 -0.40 9.68
CA GLU A 153 -0.38 -1.31 10.61
C GLU A 153 0.40 -1.37 11.90
N LYS A 154 -0.30 -1.52 13.03
CA LYS A 154 0.37 -1.94 14.26
C LYS A 154 0.99 -3.31 14.00
N ALA A 155 2.27 -3.49 14.32
CA ALA A 155 2.86 -4.81 14.28
C ALA A 155 2.18 -5.64 15.36
N ALA A 156 1.55 -6.75 14.96
CA ALA A 156 1.10 -7.74 15.93
C ALA A 156 2.32 -8.15 16.77
N SER A 157 2.16 -8.20 18.09
CA SER A 157 3.17 -8.76 18.98
C SER A 157 3.56 -10.11 18.44
N ALA A 158 4.85 -10.30 18.12
CA ALA A 158 5.37 -11.63 17.86
C ALA A 158 5.19 -12.42 19.16
N ASN A 159 4.18 -13.28 19.21
CA ASN A 159 4.12 -14.36 20.20
C ASN A 159 5.15 -15.42 19.82
#